data_AF-A0A4R3QB62-F1
#
_entry.id   AF-A0A4R3QB62-F1
#
_cell.length_a   1.000
_cell.length_b   1.000
_cell.length_c   1.000
_cell.angle_alpha   90.00
_cell.angle_beta   90.00
_cell.angle_gamma   90.00
#
_symmetry.space_group_name_H-M   'P 1'
#
loop_
_entity.id
_entity.type
_entity.pdbx_description
1 polymer ?
#
loop_
_entity_poly.entity_id
_entity_poly.type
_entity_poly.pdbx_seq_one_letter_code
_entity_poly.pdbx_strand_id
1 'polypeptide(L)' 'MWRLVVDAPFDEDIELSVIDDEGVHALIFPCQRLAGGWINAMTGERLEVHPTHWRTWQIVHRCDVFELH' A
#
# COMPACT_ATOMS: atom_id res chain seq x y z
N MET A 1 1.92 12.40 -4.76
CA MET A 1 3.18 12.80 -4.08
C MET A 1 3.54 11.71 -3.09
N TRP A 2 4.81 11.31 -3.01
CA TRP A 2 5.28 10.34 -2.01
C TRP A 2 5.45 10.99 -0.64
N ARG A 3 5.17 10.23 0.42
CA ARG A 3 5.22 10.62 1.84
C ARG A 3 6.01 9.56 2.62
N LEU A 4 6.53 9.90 3.79
CA LEU A 4 7.28 8.96 4.62
C LEU A 4 6.37 7.86 5.16
N VAL A 5 6.85 6.61 5.16
CA VAL A 5 6.12 5.42 5.64
C VAL A 5 5.54 5.57 7.06
N VAL A 6 6.20 6.34 7.92
CA VAL A 6 5.78 6.55 9.31
C VAL A 6 4.43 7.27 9.41
N ASP A 7 4.12 8.12 8.43
CA ASP A 7 2.88 8.91 8.35
C ASP A 7 1.78 8.17 7.59
N ALA A 8 2.00 6.91 7.22
CA ALA A 8 1.02 6.15 6.46
C ALA A 8 -0.25 5.91 7.30
N PRO A 9 -1.43 6.17 6.73
CA PRO A 9 -2.70 5.93 7.39
C PRO A 9 -2.94 4.44 7.65
N PHE A 10 -3.75 4.14 8.67
CA PHE A 10 -4.25 2.79 8.93
C PHE A 10 -5.51 2.55 8.10
N ASP A 11 -5.71 1.30 7.66
CA ASP A 11 -6.92 0.85 6.97
C ASP A 11 -7.28 1.63 5.68
N GLU A 12 -6.32 2.32 5.08
CA GLU A 12 -6.47 3.01 3.79
C GLU A 12 -5.62 2.35 2.71
N ASP A 13 -6.18 2.25 1.51
CA ASP A 13 -5.48 1.72 0.35
C ASP A 13 -4.40 2.70 -0.11
N ILE A 14 -3.16 2.26 0.02
CA ILE A 14 -1.98 3.04 -0.35
C ILE A 14 -1.05 2.23 -1.24
N GLU A 15 -0.28 2.94 -2.04
CA GLU A 15 0.85 2.38 -2.76
C GLU A 15 2.10 2.50 -1.88
N LEU A 16 2.78 1.39 -1.65
CA LEU A 16 4.03 1.36 -0.88
C LEU A 16 5.23 1.41 -1.82
N SER A 17 6.27 2.13 -1.39
CA SER A 17 7.60 2.03 -1.97
C SER A 17 8.53 1.34 -1.00
N VAL A 18 9.15 0.26 -1.47
CA VAL A 18 10.11 -0.54 -0.71
C VAL A 18 11.50 -0.35 -1.30
N ILE A 19 12.51 -0.67 -0.49
CA ILE A 19 13.90 -0.70 -0.94
C ILE A 19 14.42 -2.12 -0.73
N ASP A 20 14.94 -2.72 -1.79
CA ASP A 20 15.58 -4.03 -1.78
C ASP A 20 16.94 -3.98 -2.49
N ASP A 21 17.53 -5.15 -2.79
CA ASP A 21 18.80 -5.28 -3.50
C ASP A 21 18.80 -4.65 -4.91
N GLU A 22 17.62 -4.48 -5.54
CA GLU A 22 17.45 -3.84 -6.85
C GLU A 22 17.20 -2.33 -6.74
N GLY A 23 17.01 -1.81 -5.52
CA GLY A 23 16.84 -0.40 -5.21
C GLY A 23 15.41 -0.03 -4.84
N VAL A 24 15.01 1.19 -5.16
CA VAL A 24 13.69 1.72 -4.77
C VAL A 24 12.65 1.32 -5.81
N HIS A 25 11.64 0.54 -5.40
CA HIS A 25 10.53 0.19 -6.25
C HIS A 25 9.18 0.34 -5.54
N ALA A 26 8.12 0.55 -6.33
CA ALA A 26 6.75 0.68 -5.82
C ALA A 26 5.99 -0.63 -6.02
N LEU A 27 5.22 -1.04 -5.00
CA LEU A 27 4.32 -2.18 -5.09
C LEU A 27 3.15 -1.82 -6.01
N ILE A 28 2.93 -2.64 -7.03
CA ILE A 28 1.92 -2.41 -8.08
C ILE A 28 0.50 -2.85 -7.68
N PHE A 29 0.23 -2.94 -6.38
CA PHE A 29 -1.05 -3.34 -5.80
C PHE A 29 -1.34 -2.51 -4.53
N PRO A 30 -2.63 -2.32 -4.19
CA PRO A 30 -2.98 -1.56 -2.99
C PRO A 30 -2.55 -2.34 -1.74
N CYS A 31 -2.00 -1.61 -0.79
CA CYS A 31 -1.54 -2.12 0.49
C CYS A 31 -2.24 -1.34 1.61
N GLN A 32 -2.41 -1.97 2.77
CA GLN A 32 -2.94 -1.32 3.97
C GLN A 32 -1.99 -1.47 5.15
N ARG A 33 -1.90 -0.43 5.97
CA ARG A 33 -1.21 -0.47 7.26
C ARG A 33 -2.15 -1.02 8.32
N LEU A 34 -1.70 -2.04 9.03
CA LEU A 34 -2.32 -2.58 10.23
C LEU A 34 -1.39 -2.40 11.43
N ALA A 35 -1.91 -2.61 12.64
CA ALA A 35 -1.11 -2.58 13.87
C ALA A 35 0.10 -3.55 13.85
N GLY A 36 -0.01 -4.66 13.10
CA GLY A 36 1.04 -5.68 12.97
C GLY A 36 1.96 -5.52 11.76
N GLY A 37 1.77 -4.52 10.90
CA GLY A 37 2.56 -4.37 9.67
C GLY A 37 1.69 -4.12 8.45
N TRP A 38 2.04 -4.72 7.33
CA TRP A 38 1.43 -4.43 6.03
C TRP A 38 0.67 -5.63 5.51
N ILE A 39 -0.43 -5.38 4.81
CA ILE A 39 -1.15 -6.39 4.06
C ILE A 39 -1.36 -5.95 2.63
N ASN A 40 -1.50 -6.90 1.72
CA ASN A 40 -2.07 -6.67 0.40
C ASN A 40 -3.57 -6.45 0.58
N ALA A 41 -4.09 -5.28 0.19
CA ALA A 41 -5.49 -4.94 0.38
C ALA A 41 -6.42 -5.80 -0.50
N MET A 42 -5.91 -6.35 -1.62
CA MET A 42 -6.68 -7.20 -2.52
C MET A 42 -6.84 -8.63 -2.02
N THR A 43 -5.80 -9.20 -1.40
CA THR A 43 -5.77 -10.62 -1.00
C THR A 43 -5.90 -10.81 0.51
N GLY A 44 -5.65 -9.77 1.30
CA GLY A 44 -5.54 -9.83 2.76
C GLY A 44 -4.25 -10.49 3.25
N GLU A 45 -3.33 -10.86 2.37
CA GLU A 45 -2.08 -11.53 2.73
C GLU A 45 -1.12 -10.56 3.41
N ARG A 46 -0.40 -11.05 4.44
CA ARG A 46 0.59 -10.27 5.15
C ARG A 46 1.84 -10.07 4.30
N LEU A 47 2.32 -8.85 4.25
CA LEU A 47 3.52 -8.47 3.53
C LEU A 47 4.69 -8.33 4.52
N GLU A 48 5.73 -9.12 4.30
CA GLU A 48 7.00 -9.01 5.02
C GLU A 48 7.94 -8.05 4.27
N VAL A 49 7.57 -6.78 4.26
CA VAL A 49 8.31 -5.72 3.54
C VAL A 49 8.73 -4.60 4.48
N HIS A 50 9.80 -3.90 4.11
CA HIS A 50 10.28 -2.70 4.79
C HIS A 50 10.11 -1.47 3.87
N PRO A 51 8.89 -0.89 3.82
CA PRO A 51 8.63 0.27 2.99
C PRO A 51 9.32 1.51 3.55
N THR A 52 9.69 2.42 2.65
CA THR A 52 10.29 3.72 3.00
C THR A 52 9.35 4.88 2.78
N HIS A 53 8.51 4.77 1.75
CA HIS A 53 7.54 5.79 1.39
C HIS A 53 6.19 5.18 1.04
N TRP A 54 5.16 6.01 1.06
CA TRP A 54 3.83 5.68 0.59
C TRP A 54 3.22 6.82 -0.21
N ARG A 55 2.18 6.52 -0.98
CA ARG A 55 1.26 7.53 -1.52
C ARG A 55 -0.13 6.94 -1.61
N THR A 56 -1.14 7.81 -1.72
CA THR A 56 -2.51 7.36 -1.99
C THR A 56 -2.54 6.45 -3.21
N TRP A 57 -3.14 5.27 -3.06
CA TRP A 57 -3.33 4.35 -4.18
C TRP A 57 -4.11 5.07 -5.28
N GLN A 58 -3.49 5.26 -6.43
CA GLN A 58 -4.17 5.85 -7.57
C GLN A 58 -4.93 4.72 -8.24
N ILE A 59 -6.26 4.73 -8.12
CA ILE A 59 -7.14 3.72 -8.73
C ILE A 59 -6.87 3.68 -10.24
N VAL A 60 -6.02 2.74 -10.67
CA VAL A 60 -5.91 2.38 -12.09
C VAL A 60 -7.11 1.49 -12.36
N HIS A 61 -8.28 2.13 -12.57
CA HIS A 61 -9.59 1.55 -12.95
C HIS A 61 -9.60 0.02 -13.06
N ARG A 62 -9.57 -0.66 -11.91
CA ARG A 62 -9.83 -2.09 -11.79
C ARG A 62 -11.10 -2.16 -10.97
N CYS A 63 -12.20 -1.91 -11.69
CA CYS A 63 -13.61 -2.07 -11.36
C CYS A 63 -13.99 -1.88 -9.89
N ASP A 64 -14.68 -0.77 -9.63
CA ASP A 64 -15.75 -0.62 -8.63
C ASP A 64 -16.04 -1.85 -7.77
N VAL A 65 -15.64 -1.78 -6.51
CA VAL A 65 -16.48 -2.31 -5.44
C VAL A 65 -16.39 -1.29 -4.31
N PHE A 66 -17.42 -0.45 -4.17
CA PHE A 66 -17.97 0.14 -2.94
C PHE A 66 -18.63 1.51 -3.19
N GLU A 67 -19.57 1.58 -4.14
CA GLU A 67 -20.77 2.43 -4.00
C GLU A 67 -22.01 1.52 -3.95
N LEU A 68 -22.22 0.84 -2.81
CA LEU A 68 -23.52 0.29 -2.42
C LEU A 68 -23.64 0.32 -0.89
N HIS A 69 -23.92 1.51 -0.34
CA HIS A 69 -25.09 1.77 0.51
C HIS A 69 -25.16 3.24 0.95
#